data_AF-A0A154V1M7-F1
#
_entry.id   AF-A0A154V1M7-F1
#
_cell.length_a   1.000
_cell.length_b   1.000
_cell.length_c   1.000
_cell.angle_alpha   90.00
_cell.angle_beta   90.00
_cell.angle_gamma   90.00
#
_symmetry.space_group_name_H-M   'P 1'
#
loop_
_entity.id
_entity.type
_entity.pdbx_description
1 polymer ?
#
loop_
_entity_poly.entity_id
_entity_poly.type
_entity_poly.pdbx_seq_one_letter_code
_entity_poly.pdbx_strand_id
1 'polypeptide(L)'
;MDDARPRNPDSWEPPGLGAALVGHLVLGVVKAPVVLVLLGLATLLPAVPSPGAGGLVALVAVAIGVGALIEVLVEDPFARRRRLSSPGGWDFALVPPLVALVGVVALGWLMSRSLAVGVAVGAAWGLASAVGIAIGRPWEPGMTQDEHDAKWIELKDMTRETFAPDVEEIRRRAGERSMQRYRDAIERKRREQDSEGG
;
A
#
# COMPACT_ATOMS: atom_id res chain seq x y z
N MET A 1 13.54 -20.18 -27.48
CA MET A 1 13.99 -18.98 -26.76
C MET A 1 13.35 -19.04 -25.40
N ASP A 2 14.08 -19.55 -24.41
CA ASP A 2 13.60 -19.60 -23.04
C ASP A 2 13.44 -18.16 -22.56
N ASP A 3 12.20 -17.78 -22.30
CA ASP A 3 11.82 -16.46 -21.81
C ASP A 3 12.34 -16.39 -20.37
N ALA A 4 13.58 -15.91 -20.19
CA ALA A 4 14.35 -15.85 -18.95
C ALA A 4 13.77 -14.89 -17.89
N ARG A 5 12.45 -14.70 -17.90
CA ARG A 5 11.74 -13.86 -16.93
C ARG A 5 11.43 -14.68 -15.68
N PRO A 6 11.56 -14.09 -14.49
CA PRO A 6 11.17 -14.74 -13.24
C PRO A 6 9.70 -15.20 -13.33
N ARG A 7 9.42 -16.42 -12.87
CA ARG A 7 8.07 -17.00 -12.82
C ARG A 7 7.92 -17.85 -11.57
N ASN A 8 6.75 -17.77 -10.96
CA ASN A 8 6.38 -18.64 -9.86
C ASN A 8 6.05 -20.07 -10.35
N PRO A 9 6.12 -21.07 -9.46
CA PRO A 9 5.78 -22.46 -9.78
C PRO A 9 4.34 -22.62 -10.23
N ASP A 10 4.01 -23.78 -10.82
CA ASP A 10 2.69 -24.02 -11.38
C ASP A 10 1.55 -23.97 -10.36
N SER A 11 1.87 -24.25 -9.09
CA SER A 11 0.97 -24.20 -7.94
C SER A 11 0.74 -22.80 -7.38
N TRP A 12 1.39 -21.77 -7.93
CA TRP A 12 1.22 -20.41 -7.45
C TRP A 12 -0.13 -19.84 -7.83
N GLU A 13 -0.77 -19.20 -6.86
CA GLU A 13 -2.02 -18.48 -7.05
C GLU A 13 -1.78 -16.96 -6.90
N PRO A 14 -2.36 -16.14 -7.80
CA PRO A 14 -2.28 -14.70 -7.66
C PRO A 14 -2.98 -14.22 -6.39
N PRO A 15 -2.60 -13.06 -5.85
CA PRO A 15 -3.33 -12.45 -4.75
C PRO A 15 -4.81 -12.27 -5.11
N GLY A 16 -5.69 -12.51 -4.14
CA GLY A 16 -7.12 -12.32 -4.35
C GLY A 16 -7.44 -10.89 -4.75
N LEU A 17 -8.47 -10.70 -5.59
CA LEU A 17 -8.89 -9.39 -6.12
C LEU A 17 -9.08 -8.34 -5.01
N GLY A 18 -9.61 -8.74 -3.85
CA GLY A 18 -9.78 -7.84 -2.71
C GLY A 18 -8.46 -7.31 -2.15
N ALA A 19 -7.43 -8.15 -2.03
CA ALA A 19 -6.11 -7.73 -1.56
C ALA A 19 -5.44 -6.79 -2.57
N ALA A 20 -5.52 -7.13 -3.87
CA ALA A 20 -5.01 -6.28 -4.95
C ALA A 20 -5.71 -4.92 -5.00
N LEU A 21 -7.04 -4.90 -4.82
CA LEU A 21 -7.85 -3.68 -4.78
C LEU A 21 -7.51 -2.81 -3.58
N VAL A 22 -7.35 -3.40 -2.39
CA VAL A 22 -6.92 -2.65 -1.20
C VAL A 22 -5.55 -2.01 -1.43
N GLY A 23 -4.60 -2.75 -2.03
CA GLY A 23 -3.29 -2.20 -2.41
C GLY A 23 -3.39 -0.98 -3.32
N HIS A 24 -4.21 -1.06 -4.38
CA HIS A 24 -4.43 0.05 -5.31
C HIS A 24 -5.17 1.23 -4.67
N LEU A 25 -6.13 0.98 -3.77
CA LEU A 25 -6.82 2.05 -3.05
C LEU A 25 -5.86 2.79 -2.12
N VAL A 26 -4.98 2.08 -1.41
CA VAL A 26 -3.95 2.70 -0.57
C VAL A 26 -3.03 3.58 -1.41
N LEU A 27 -2.55 3.07 -2.56
CA LEU A 27 -1.74 3.87 -3.48
C LEU A 27 -2.52 5.08 -4.02
N GLY A 28 -3.81 4.89 -4.32
CA GLY A 28 -4.72 5.94 -4.73
C GLY A 28 -4.89 7.04 -3.69
N VAL A 29 -4.97 6.69 -2.40
CA VAL A 29 -5.03 7.67 -1.29
C VAL A 29 -3.73 8.47 -1.20
N VAL A 30 -2.56 7.83 -1.36
CA VAL A 30 -1.27 8.53 -1.40
C VAL A 30 -1.20 9.49 -2.59
N LYS A 31 -1.78 9.10 -3.73
CA LYS A 31 -1.85 9.91 -4.95
C LYS A 31 -2.88 11.06 -4.88
N ALA A 32 -3.94 10.91 -4.10
CA ALA A 32 -5.07 11.84 -4.05
C ALA A 32 -4.69 13.32 -3.84
N PRO A 33 -3.79 13.68 -2.90
CA PRO A 33 -3.41 15.06 -2.66
C PRO A 33 -2.75 15.70 -3.89
N VAL A 34 -1.91 14.95 -4.60
CA VAL A 34 -1.24 15.44 -5.82
C VAL A 34 -2.28 15.71 -6.91
N VAL A 35 -3.21 14.78 -7.12
CA VAL A 35 -4.30 14.95 -8.11
C VAL A 35 -5.17 16.15 -7.74
N LEU A 36 -5.51 16.33 -6.46
CA LEU A 36 -6.31 17.47 -5.99
C LEU A 36 -5.61 18.81 -6.22
N VAL A 37 -4.30 18.90 -5.93
CA VAL A 37 -3.53 20.13 -6.15
C VAL A 37 -3.48 20.45 -7.64
N LEU A 38 -3.13 19.47 -8.49
CA LEU A 38 -3.05 19.64 -9.93
C LEU A 38 -4.41 20.03 -10.54
N LEU A 39 -5.48 19.38 -10.10
CA LEU A 39 -6.83 19.68 -10.56
C LEU A 39 -7.29 21.06 -10.08
N GLY A 40 -6.99 21.42 -8.83
CA GLY A 40 -7.24 22.76 -8.29
C GLY A 40 -6.55 23.84 -9.12
N LEU A 41 -5.28 23.65 -9.49
CA LEU A 41 -4.56 24.53 -10.41
C LEU A 41 -5.21 24.57 -11.80
N ALA A 42 -5.70 23.45 -12.32
CA ALA A 42 -6.39 23.42 -13.60
C ALA A 42 -7.67 24.26 -13.60
N THR A 43 -8.37 24.39 -12.47
CA THR A 43 -9.55 25.26 -12.35
C THR A 43 -9.24 26.76 -12.41
N LEU A 44 -7.96 27.16 -12.35
CA LEU A 44 -7.54 28.54 -12.62
C LEU A 44 -7.63 28.88 -14.12
N LEU A 45 -7.69 27.88 -15.00
CA LEU A 45 -7.90 28.07 -16.43
C LEU A 45 -9.37 28.41 -16.69
N PRO A 46 -9.68 29.49 -17.45
CA PRO A 46 -11.06 29.88 -17.73
C PRO A 46 -11.91 28.80 -18.40
N ALA A 47 -11.26 27.86 -19.10
CA ALA A 47 -11.91 26.75 -19.79
C ALA A 47 -12.36 25.60 -18.87
N VAL A 48 -11.89 25.56 -17.61
CA VAL A 48 -12.16 24.46 -16.66
C VAL A 48 -13.10 24.96 -15.56
N PRO A 49 -14.41 24.63 -15.62
CA PRO A 49 -15.33 24.95 -14.55
C PRO A 49 -14.87 24.41 -13.20
N SER A 50 -14.95 25.24 -12.16
CA SER A 50 -14.67 24.82 -10.79
C SER A 50 -15.95 24.31 -10.12
N PRO A 51 -16.03 23.02 -9.72
CA PRO A 51 -17.16 22.49 -8.96
C PRO A 51 -17.07 22.85 -7.45
N GLY A 52 -16.13 23.71 -7.06
CA GLY A 52 -15.81 24.00 -5.66
C GLY A 52 -15.02 22.88 -4.98
N ALA A 53 -14.42 23.17 -3.81
CA ALA A 53 -13.52 22.25 -3.12
C ALA A 53 -14.18 20.89 -2.81
N GLY A 54 -15.43 20.89 -2.33
CA GLY A 54 -16.16 19.65 -2.05
C GLY A 54 -16.40 18.79 -3.30
N GLY A 55 -16.72 19.43 -4.43
CA GLY A 55 -16.92 18.74 -5.71
C GLY A 55 -15.62 18.15 -6.26
N LEU A 56 -14.50 18.86 -6.09
CA LEU A 56 -13.16 18.35 -6.45
C LEU A 56 -12.79 17.12 -5.62
N VAL A 57 -12.99 17.18 -4.30
CA VAL A 57 -12.72 16.06 -3.39
C VAL A 57 -13.58 14.85 -3.75
N ALA A 58 -14.89 15.05 -3.98
CA ALA A 58 -15.79 13.98 -4.38
C ALA A 58 -15.36 13.34 -5.72
N LEU A 59 -15.04 14.16 -6.73
CA LEU A 59 -14.58 13.70 -8.04
C LEU A 59 -13.30 12.86 -7.92
N VAL A 60 -12.30 13.34 -7.16
CA VAL A 60 -11.04 12.61 -6.98
C VAL A 60 -11.25 11.32 -6.21
N ALA A 61 -12.10 11.31 -5.18
CA ALA A 61 -12.40 10.10 -4.41
C ALA A 61 -13.03 9.01 -5.29
N VAL A 62 -14.02 9.36 -6.11
CA VAL A 62 -14.65 8.42 -7.05
C VAL A 62 -13.66 7.98 -8.12
N ALA A 63 -12.84 8.89 -8.65
CA ALA A 63 -11.81 8.58 -9.64
C ALA A 63 -10.77 7.59 -9.11
N ILE A 64 -10.37 7.69 -7.83
CA ILE A 64 -9.47 6.73 -7.19
C ILE A 64 -10.11 5.34 -7.13
N GLY A 65 -11.37 5.25 -6.69
CA GLY A 65 -12.06 3.97 -6.59
C GLY A 65 -12.24 3.29 -7.95
N VAL A 66 -12.69 4.05 -8.95
CA VAL A 66 -12.89 3.55 -10.32
C VAL A 66 -11.56 3.22 -10.99
N GLY A 67 -10.55 4.08 -10.85
CA GLY A 67 -9.21 3.85 -11.38
C GLY A 67 -8.58 2.58 -10.81
N ALA A 68 -8.60 2.43 -9.48
CA ALA A 68 -8.08 1.24 -8.80
C ALA A 68 -8.79 -0.05 -9.25
N LEU A 69 -10.12 -0.01 -9.40
CA LEU A 69 -10.87 -1.16 -9.90
C LEU A 69 -10.47 -1.53 -11.34
N ILE A 70 -10.34 -0.53 -12.23
CA ILE A 70 -9.94 -0.77 -13.61
C ILE A 70 -8.50 -1.34 -13.67
N GLU A 71 -7.56 -0.75 -12.94
CA GLU A 71 -6.16 -1.20 -12.91
C GLU A 71 -6.08 -2.67 -12.47
N VAL A 72 -6.71 -3.05 -11.36
CA VAL A 72 -6.72 -4.45 -10.88
C VAL A 72 -7.32 -5.42 -11.89
N LEU A 73 -8.44 -5.05 -12.53
CA LEU A 73 -9.08 -5.91 -13.52
C LEU A 73 -8.23 -6.09 -14.78
N VAL A 74 -7.44 -5.08 -15.15
CA VAL A 74 -6.54 -5.14 -16.30
C VAL A 74 -5.26 -5.90 -15.94
N GLU A 75 -4.76 -5.77 -14.72
CA GLU A 75 -3.53 -6.42 -14.24
C GLU A 75 -3.68 -7.92 -13.97
N ASP A 76 -4.83 -8.38 -13.45
CA ASP A 76 -5.06 -9.78 -13.08
C ASP A 76 -4.77 -10.77 -14.24
N PRO A 77 -5.19 -10.53 -15.49
CA PRO A 77 -4.79 -11.33 -16.64
C PRO A 77 -3.27 -11.39 -16.88
N PHE A 78 -2.54 -10.28 -16.67
CA PHE A 78 -1.08 -10.27 -16.82
C PHE A 78 -0.42 -11.12 -15.73
N ALA A 79 -0.84 -10.92 -14.47
CA ALA A 79 -0.33 -11.64 -13.32
C ALA A 79 -0.53 -13.15 -13.46
N ARG A 80 -1.73 -13.58 -13.88
CA ARG A 80 -2.05 -15.00 -14.11
C ARG A 80 -1.27 -15.60 -15.27
N ARG A 81 -1.20 -14.91 -16.41
CA ARG A 81 -0.50 -15.43 -17.60
C ARG A 81 1.00 -15.54 -17.39
N ARG A 82 1.60 -14.61 -16.65
CA ARG A 82 3.04 -14.55 -16.40
C ARG A 82 3.45 -15.22 -15.10
N ARG A 83 2.49 -15.67 -14.28
CA ARG A 83 2.69 -16.32 -12.97
C ARG A 83 3.60 -15.51 -12.06
N LEU A 84 3.34 -14.20 -11.97
CA LEU A 84 4.14 -13.29 -11.16
C LEU A 84 3.26 -12.12 -10.71
N SER A 85 3.35 -11.73 -9.44
CA SER A 85 2.55 -10.63 -8.89
C SER A 85 2.89 -9.28 -9.53
N SER A 86 4.17 -9.06 -9.86
CA SER A 86 4.63 -7.92 -10.65
C SER A 86 5.36 -8.46 -11.89
N PRO A 87 4.63 -8.67 -12.99
CA PRO A 87 5.17 -9.37 -14.16
C PRO A 87 6.30 -8.65 -14.90
N GLY A 88 6.47 -7.35 -14.65
CA GLY A 88 7.38 -6.51 -15.43
C GLY A 88 6.93 -6.33 -16.89
N GLY A 89 7.73 -5.57 -17.64
CA GLY A 89 7.50 -5.24 -19.04
C GLY A 89 6.77 -3.93 -19.24
N TRP A 90 7.09 -3.24 -20.34
CA TRP A 90 6.48 -1.96 -20.71
C TRP A 90 4.98 -2.06 -20.96
N ASP A 91 4.50 -3.22 -21.40
CA ASP A 91 3.08 -3.46 -21.60
C ASP A 91 2.32 -3.52 -20.28
N PHE A 92 2.86 -4.23 -19.28
CA PHE A 92 2.32 -4.23 -17.93
C PHE A 92 2.43 -2.84 -17.28
N ALA A 93 3.52 -2.11 -17.50
CA ALA A 93 3.73 -0.79 -16.93
C ALA A 93 2.77 0.29 -17.48
N LEU A 94 2.32 0.16 -18.74
CA LEU A 94 1.56 1.20 -19.42
C LEU A 94 0.09 0.85 -19.63
N VAL A 95 -0.26 -0.41 -19.89
CA VAL A 95 -1.64 -0.78 -20.27
C VAL A 95 -2.64 -0.53 -19.13
N PRO A 96 -2.46 -1.03 -17.89
CA PRO A 96 -3.38 -0.74 -16.79
C PRO A 96 -3.61 0.77 -16.55
N PRO A 97 -2.58 1.63 -16.37
CA PRO A 97 -2.80 3.03 -16.09
C PRO A 97 -3.38 3.79 -17.29
N LEU A 98 -3.10 3.39 -18.53
CA LEU A 98 -3.71 4.01 -19.72
C LEU A 98 -5.20 3.66 -19.85
N VAL A 99 -5.59 2.42 -19.57
CA VAL A 99 -7.01 2.03 -19.56
C VAL A 99 -7.76 2.74 -18.42
N ALA A 100 -7.15 2.82 -17.25
CA ALA A 100 -7.70 3.56 -16.12
C ALA A 100 -7.82 5.07 -16.42
N LEU A 101 -6.84 5.65 -17.11
CA LEU A 101 -6.88 7.05 -17.54
C LEU A 101 -8.10 7.35 -18.42
N VAL A 102 -8.43 6.47 -19.38
CA VAL A 102 -9.65 6.60 -20.19
C VAL A 102 -10.90 6.58 -19.32
N GLY A 103 -10.96 5.65 -18.35
CA GLY A 103 -12.04 5.57 -17.37
C GLY A 103 -12.20 6.84 -16.54
N VAL A 104 -11.08 7.41 -16.06
CA VAL A 104 -11.06 8.64 -15.26
C VAL A 104 -11.49 9.86 -16.07
N VAL A 105 -11.05 9.99 -17.32
CA VAL A 105 -11.52 11.07 -18.21
C VAL A 105 -13.02 10.96 -18.46
N ALA A 106 -13.51 9.76 -18.78
CA ALA A 106 -14.93 9.52 -19.00
C ALA A 106 -15.75 9.81 -17.75
N LEU A 107 -15.28 9.40 -16.57
CA LEU A 107 -15.90 9.69 -15.29
C LEU A 107 -15.97 11.19 -15.01
N GLY A 108 -14.86 11.92 -15.19
CA GLY A 108 -14.83 13.36 -14.99
C GLY A 108 -15.77 14.10 -15.93
N TRP A 109 -15.85 13.68 -17.18
CA TRP A 109 -16.84 14.20 -18.12
C TRP A 109 -18.27 13.89 -17.70
N LEU A 110 -18.55 12.66 -17.27
CA LEU A 110 -19.89 12.24 -16.84
C LEU A 110 -20.38 13.00 -15.61
N MET A 111 -19.54 13.14 -14.59
CA MET A 111 -19.89 13.79 -13.33
C MET A 111 -20.06 15.30 -13.46
N SER A 112 -19.25 15.94 -14.31
CA SER A 112 -19.27 17.41 -14.49
C SER A 112 -20.10 17.89 -15.68
N ARG A 113 -20.48 16.97 -16.58
CA ARG A 113 -21.01 17.28 -17.93
C ARG A 113 -20.06 18.16 -18.77
N SER A 114 -18.78 18.24 -18.42
CA SER A 114 -17.78 19.06 -19.09
C SER A 114 -16.57 18.22 -19.52
N LEU A 115 -16.31 18.17 -20.82
CA LEU A 115 -15.13 17.48 -21.35
C LEU A 115 -13.84 18.14 -20.82
N ALA A 116 -13.83 19.46 -20.62
CA ALA A 116 -12.68 20.17 -20.08
C ALA A 116 -12.33 19.70 -18.65
N VAL A 117 -13.33 19.46 -17.79
CA VAL A 117 -13.10 18.89 -16.46
C VAL A 117 -12.63 17.44 -16.56
N GLY A 118 -13.22 16.65 -17.47
CA GLY A 118 -12.78 15.27 -17.76
C GLY A 118 -11.30 15.20 -18.17
N VAL A 119 -10.88 16.06 -19.09
CA VAL A 119 -9.48 16.18 -19.52
C VAL A 119 -8.60 16.69 -18.40
N ALA A 120 -9.06 17.65 -17.59
CA ALA A 120 -8.29 18.18 -16.47
C ALA A 120 -8.02 17.12 -15.39
N VAL A 121 -9.05 16.35 -14.98
CA VAL A 121 -8.86 15.26 -14.01
C VAL A 121 -8.02 14.13 -14.59
N GLY A 122 -8.20 13.81 -15.88
CA GLY A 122 -7.37 12.86 -16.58
C GLY A 122 -5.90 13.28 -16.61
N ALA A 123 -5.60 14.53 -16.96
CA ALA A 123 -4.24 15.06 -16.98
C ALA A 123 -3.60 15.05 -15.59
N ALA A 124 -4.33 15.49 -14.56
CA ALA A 124 -3.87 15.44 -13.18
C ALA A 124 -3.59 14.00 -12.71
N TRP A 125 -4.50 13.08 -13.01
CA TRP A 125 -4.35 11.64 -12.73
C TRP A 125 -3.16 11.03 -13.46
N GLY A 126 -3.03 11.32 -14.75
CA GLY A 126 -2.00 10.79 -15.64
C GLY A 126 -0.61 11.27 -15.24
N LEU A 127 -0.45 12.55 -14.90
CA LEU A 127 0.83 13.08 -14.42
C LEU A 127 1.25 12.41 -13.10
N ALA A 128 0.32 12.28 -12.16
CA ALA A 128 0.60 11.61 -10.89
C ALA A 128 0.90 10.11 -11.07
N SER A 129 0.19 9.41 -11.97
CA SER A 129 0.52 8.03 -12.36
C SER A 129 1.89 7.93 -13.00
N ALA A 130 2.26 8.83 -13.91
CA ALA A 130 3.54 8.81 -14.61
C ALA A 130 4.72 8.93 -13.62
N VAL A 131 4.60 9.80 -12.62
CA VAL A 131 5.59 9.91 -11.54
C VAL A 131 5.65 8.62 -10.73
N GLY A 132 4.51 8.05 -10.34
CA GLY A 132 4.44 6.78 -9.63
C GLY A 132 5.10 5.62 -10.40
N ILE A 133 4.82 5.52 -11.70
CA ILE A 133 5.43 4.55 -12.61
C ILE A 133 6.95 4.77 -12.69
N ALA A 134 7.41 6.01 -12.83
CA ALA A 134 8.84 6.31 -12.91
C ALA A 134 9.60 5.89 -11.64
N ILE A 135 8.98 6.06 -10.47
CA ILE A 135 9.57 5.70 -9.17
C ILE A 135 9.49 4.18 -8.93
N GLY A 136 8.32 3.58 -9.16
CA GLY A 136 8.05 2.17 -8.87
C GLY A 136 8.66 1.20 -9.88
N ARG A 137 9.05 1.71 -11.06
CA ARG A 137 9.65 0.94 -12.16
C ARG A 137 8.90 -0.36 -12.48
N PRO A 138 7.58 -0.33 -12.71
CA PRO A 138 6.79 -1.54 -12.96
C PRO A 138 7.17 -2.27 -14.27
N TRP A 139 8.03 -1.68 -15.10
CA TRP A 139 8.61 -2.35 -16.26
C TRP A 139 9.71 -3.36 -15.87
N GLU A 140 10.28 -3.26 -14.68
CA GLU A 140 11.20 -4.26 -14.11
C GLU A 140 10.37 -5.37 -13.45
N PRO A 141 10.64 -6.66 -13.77
CA PRO A 141 9.96 -7.77 -13.10
C PRO A 141 10.24 -7.75 -11.60
N GLY A 142 9.20 -8.06 -10.82
CA GLY A 142 9.34 -8.26 -9.38
C GLY A 142 10.00 -9.59 -9.03
N MET A 143 10.17 -9.81 -7.73
CA MET A 143 10.65 -11.08 -7.19
C MET A 143 9.58 -12.16 -7.29
N THR A 144 10.03 -13.40 -7.40
CA THR A 144 9.17 -14.57 -7.20
C THR A 144 8.73 -14.69 -5.74
N GLN A 145 7.69 -15.48 -5.49
CA GLN A 145 7.19 -15.72 -4.14
C GLN A 145 8.26 -16.36 -3.25
N ASP A 146 9.02 -17.31 -3.79
CA ASP A 146 10.09 -18.00 -3.05
C ASP A 146 11.23 -17.03 -2.67
N GLU A 147 11.63 -16.15 -3.58
CA GLU A 147 12.61 -15.09 -3.30
C GLU A 147 12.10 -14.10 -2.26
N HIS A 148 10.83 -13.73 -2.34
CA HIS A 148 10.19 -12.85 -1.38
C HIS A 148 10.14 -13.47 0.02
N ASP A 149 9.74 -14.74 0.12
CA ASP A 149 9.63 -15.47 1.37
C ASP A 149 11.02 -15.72 2.00
N ALA A 150 12.04 -16.01 1.19
CA ALA A 150 13.43 -16.11 1.65
C ALA A 150 13.92 -14.80 2.26
N LYS A 151 13.70 -13.67 1.57
CA LYS A 151 14.06 -12.34 2.10
C LYS A 151 13.26 -11.94 3.33
N TRP A 152 12.01 -12.38 3.42
CA TRP A 152 11.18 -12.13 4.60
C TRP A 152 11.71 -12.89 5.83
N ILE A 153 12.14 -14.14 5.65
CA ILE A 153 12.78 -14.93 6.70
C ILE A 153 14.09 -14.27 7.12
N GLU A 154 14.94 -13.90 6.15
CA GLU A 154 16.21 -13.20 6.42
C GLU A 154 15.97 -11.89 7.19
N LEU A 155 15.00 -11.07 6.77
CA LEU A 155 14.64 -9.84 7.46
C LEU A 155 14.16 -10.11 8.89
N LYS A 156 13.35 -11.16 9.10
CA LYS A 156 12.85 -11.55 10.42
C LYS A 156 13.98 -12.03 11.33
N ASP A 157 14.95 -12.77 10.80
CA ASP A 157 16.11 -13.23 11.56
C ASP A 157 17.03 -12.07 11.93
N MET A 158 17.35 -11.16 10.98
CA MET A 158 18.09 -9.92 11.29
C MET A 158 17.38 -9.06 12.34
N THR A 159 16.05 -8.93 12.23
CA THR A 159 15.23 -8.20 13.20
C THR A 159 15.33 -8.87 14.57
N ARG A 160 15.21 -10.19 14.63
CA ARG A 160 15.30 -10.95 15.87
C ARG A 160 16.68 -10.82 16.52
N GLU A 161 17.76 -10.89 15.74
CA GLU A 161 19.13 -10.71 16.23
C GLU A 161 19.36 -9.31 16.78
N THR A 162 18.85 -8.29 16.07
CA THR A 162 18.97 -6.88 16.49
C THR A 162 18.24 -6.61 17.81
N PHE A 163 17.06 -7.19 17.99
CA PHE A 163 16.23 -6.97 19.18
C PHE A 163 16.40 -8.00 20.30
N ALA A 164 17.19 -9.07 20.08
CA ALA A 164 17.43 -10.10 21.10
C ALA A 164 18.04 -9.53 22.41
N PRO A 165 19.04 -8.62 22.38
CA PRO A 165 19.59 -8.02 23.59
C PRO A 165 18.57 -7.21 24.38
N ASP A 166 17.72 -6.44 23.68
CA ASP A 166 16.68 -5.61 24.28
C ASP A 166 15.59 -6.47 24.94
N VAL A 167 15.18 -7.56 24.29
CA VAL A 167 14.20 -8.50 24.84
C VAL A 167 14.76 -9.21 26.07
N GLU A 168 16.04 -9.61 26.04
CA GLU A 168 16.70 -10.24 27.18
C GLU A 168 16.85 -9.27 28.36
N GLU A 169 17.17 -8.01 28.09
CA GLU A 169 17.23 -6.97 29.12
C GLU A 169 15.85 -6.68 29.72
N ILE A 170 14.80 -6.58 28.90
CA ILE A 170 13.42 -6.41 29.38
C ILE A 170 13.01 -7.60 30.24
N ARG A 171 13.32 -8.82 29.81
CA ARG A 171 13.01 -10.06 30.55
C ARG A 171 13.76 -10.11 31.87
N ARG A 172 15.04 -9.72 31.90
CA ARG A 172 15.85 -9.60 33.13
C ARG A 172 15.23 -8.59 34.10
N ARG A 173 14.92 -7.37 33.64
CA ARG A 173 14.28 -6.32 34.46
C ARG A 173 12.89 -6.72 34.95
N ALA A 174 12.13 -7.50 34.18
CA ALA A 174 10.83 -8.03 34.59
C ALA A 174 10.99 -9.13 35.66
N GLY A 175 11.97 -10.01 35.50
CA GLY A 175 12.35 -11.03 36.47
C GLY A 175 12.75 -10.41 37.81
N GLU A 176 13.64 -9.42 37.80
CA GLU A 176 14.08 -8.68 38.99
C GLU A 176 12.90 -8.02 39.73
N ARG A 177 11.99 -7.36 38.99
CA ARG A 177 10.78 -6.75 39.58
C ARG A 177 9.83 -7.79 40.18
N SER A 178 9.68 -8.95 39.56
CA SER A 178 8.82 -10.02 40.08
C SER A 178 9.40 -10.61 41.37
N MET A 179 10.71 -10.79 41.43
CA MET A 179 11.41 -11.31 42.60
C MET A 179 11.39 -10.33 43.77
N GLN A 180 11.54 -9.03 43.50
CA GLN A 180 11.40 -7.98 44.52
C GLN A 180 10.01 -7.98 45.15
N ARG A 181 8.95 -8.02 44.33
CA ARG A 181 7.56 -8.10 44.84
C ARG A 181 7.31 -9.34 45.69
N TYR A 182 7.89 -10.47 45.32
CA TYR A 182 7.79 -11.70 46.10
C TYR A 182 8.49 -11.58 47.45
N ARG A 183 9.69 -11.00 47.49
CA ARG A 183 10.43 -10.74 48.73
C ARG A 183 9.68 -9.76 49.64
N ASP A 184 9.18 -8.65 49.10
CA ASP A 184 8.41 -7.66 49.85
C ASP A 184 7.13 -8.27 50.47
N ALA A 185 6.48 -9.18 49.75
CA ALA A 185 5.29 -9.89 50.25
C ALA A 185 5.62 -10.83 51.41
N ILE A 186 6.77 -11.52 51.38
CA ILE A 186 7.22 -12.37 52.49
C ILE A 186 7.57 -11.53 53.71
N GLU A 187 8.30 -10.43 53.54
CA GLU A 187 8.64 -9.54 54.65
C GLU A 187 7.41 -8.93 55.31
N ARG A 188 6.41 -8.52 54.52
CA ARG A 188 5.14 -8.00 55.05
C ARG A 188 4.44 -9.04 55.93
N LYS A 189 4.30 -10.28 55.45
CA LYS A 189 3.69 -11.37 56.22
C LYS A 189 4.46 -11.68 57.51
N ARG A 190 5.79 -11.59 57.48
CA ARG A 190 6.63 -11.79 58.66
C ARG A 190 6.41 -10.70 59.71
N ARG A 191 6.34 -9.43 59.30
CA ARG A 191 6.06 -8.30 60.21
C ARG A 191 4.67 -8.40 60.83
N GLU A 192 3.67 -8.83 60.07
CA GLU A 192 2.31 -9.08 60.56
C GLU A 192 2.28 -10.20 61.62
N GLN A 193 3.00 -11.31 61.39
CA GLN A 193 3.12 -12.40 62.36
C GLN A 193 3.87 -12.01 63.64
N ASP A 194 4.94 -11.22 63.52
CA ASP A 194 5.71 -10.72 64.66
C ASP A 194 4.92 -9.68 65.50
N SER A 195 3.89 -9.04 64.93
CA SER A 195 3.03 -8.07 65.63
C SER A 195 1.74 -8.68 66.21
N GLU A 196 1.33 -9.86 65.75
CA GLU A 196 0.24 -10.64 66.36
C GLU A 196 0.70 -11.58 67.49
N GLY A 197 2.01 -11.84 67.59
CA GLY A 197 2.60 -12.78 68.57
C GLY A 197 3.24 -12.15 69.82
N GLY A 198 3.19 -10.83 70.00
CA GLY A 198 3.73 -10.09 71.15
C GLY A 198 2.66 -9.34 71.91
#